data_AF-A0A512UET5-F1
#
_entry.id   AF-A0A512UET5-F1
#
_cell.length_a   1.000
_cell.length_b   1.000
_cell.length_c   1.000
_cell.angle_alpha   90.00
_cell.angle_beta   90.00
_cell.angle_gamma   90.00
#
_symmetry.space_group_name_H-M   'P 1'
#
loop_
_entity.id
_entity.type
_entity.pdbx_description
1 polymer ?
#
loop_
_entity_poly.entity_id
_entity_poly.type
_entity_poly.pdbx_seq_one_letter_code
_entity_poly.pdbx_strand_id
1 'polypeptide(L)'
;MKVSLIIITVFSILVSATAVPENPGHAGHVPQAEKTKSANFPNFEETPVVMGNPFPKESLEDQMDDFIASLKAFITWERFDVEKFQLSADNLRKRFDLIRDFIQITAHFSPRQFFYVESSFKMMIKSAEIIDAFMKHDTLIHMLICKVVQLNVQFLQLYNSKGEVDISLPGYARLVTESKSVLGFWKGISNVLRNKPPNLSMLFIHQHTKARNTVLLFEICSQQKKTQ
;
A
#
# COMPACT_ATOMS: atom_id res chain seq x y z
N MET A 1 -14.12 -20.42 3.46
CA MET A 1 -13.14 -21.19 2.67
C MET A 1 -13.17 -20.75 1.19
N LYS A 2 -12.84 -19.48 0.86
CA LYS A 2 -12.89 -18.95 -0.52
C LYS A 2 -11.58 -18.28 -1.02
N VAL A 3 -10.56 -18.15 -0.16
CA VAL A 3 -9.33 -17.38 -0.50
C VAL A 3 -8.31 -18.21 -1.30
N SER A 4 -8.36 -19.54 -1.20
CA SER A 4 -7.50 -20.44 -2.00
C SER A 4 -7.73 -20.35 -3.52
N LEU A 5 -8.82 -19.71 -3.95
CA LEU A 5 -9.17 -19.58 -5.37
C LEU A 5 -8.38 -18.47 -6.10
N ILE A 6 -7.84 -17.47 -5.36
CA ILE A 6 -7.22 -16.28 -5.98
C ILE A 6 -5.80 -16.57 -6.51
N ILE A 7 -5.08 -17.52 -5.92
CA ILE A 7 -3.77 -17.95 -6.44
C ILE A 7 -3.93 -18.74 -7.76
N ILE A 8 -5.06 -19.43 -7.94
CA ILE A 8 -5.35 -20.24 -9.14
C ILE A 8 -5.87 -19.38 -10.29
N THR A 9 -6.73 -18.37 -10.04
CA THR A 9 -7.28 -17.54 -11.13
C THR A 9 -6.25 -16.69 -11.86
N VAL A 10 -5.14 -16.31 -11.22
CA VAL A 10 -4.05 -15.59 -11.91
C VAL A 10 -3.34 -16.50 -12.94
N PHE A 11 -3.36 -17.82 -12.75
CA PHE A 11 -2.77 -18.77 -13.71
C PHE A 11 -3.72 -19.15 -14.86
N SER A 12 -5.04 -19.15 -14.66
CA SER A 12 -5.99 -19.48 -15.74
C SER A 12 -6.02 -18.43 -16.87
N ILE A 13 -5.69 -17.17 -16.58
CA ILE A 13 -5.64 -16.11 -17.59
C ILE A 13 -4.29 -16.13 -18.35
N LEU A 14 -3.19 -16.56 -17.72
CA LEU A 14 -1.86 -16.48 -18.33
C LEU A 14 -1.48 -17.67 -19.23
N VAL A 15 -2.16 -18.81 -19.12
CA VAL A 15 -1.87 -20.00 -19.95
C VAL A 15 -2.65 -20.02 -21.29
N SER A 16 -3.61 -19.12 -21.50
CA SER A 16 -4.43 -19.09 -22.73
C SER A 16 -3.96 -18.10 -23.81
N ALA A 17 -2.82 -17.41 -23.63
CA ALA A 17 -2.34 -16.39 -24.56
C ALA A 17 -1.17 -16.88 -25.44
N THR A 18 -1.38 -17.95 -26.21
CA THR A 18 -0.57 -18.25 -27.40
C THR A 18 -1.49 -18.62 -28.56
N ALA A 19 -2.35 -17.69 -28.95
CA ALA A 19 -2.97 -17.69 -30.27
C ALA A 19 -2.80 -16.28 -30.81
N VAL A 20 -1.81 -16.11 -31.69
CA VAL A 20 -1.61 -14.91 -32.49
C VAL A 20 -2.73 -14.90 -33.55
N PRO A 21 -3.67 -13.94 -33.54
CA PRO A 21 -4.50 -13.70 -34.69
C PRO A 21 -3.75 -12.72 -35.59
N GLU A 22 -3.28 -13.22 -36.73
CA GLU A 22 -3.10 -12.36 -37.89
C GLU A 22 -4.48 -11.79 -38.26
N ASN A 23 -4.62 -10.47 -38.30
CA ASN A 23 -5.68 -9.88 -39.11
C ASN A 23 -5.26 -8.50 -39.66
N PRO A 24 -5.60 -8.20 -40.93
CA PRO A 24 -5.09 -7.07 -41.68
C PRO A 24 -5.99 -5.84 -41.57
N GLY A 25 -5.35 -4.69 -41.79
CA GLY A 25 -5.90 -3.42 -42.30
C GLY A 25 -7.37 -3.09 -42.05
N HIS A 26 -7.60 -2.08 -41.18
CA HIS A 26 -8.77 -1.23 -41.34
C HIS A 26 -8.47 0.24 -41.04
N ALA A 27 -8.98 1.07 -41.94
CA ALA A 27 -8.65 2.47 -42.10
C ALA A 27 -9.41 3.39 -41.14
N GLY A 28 -8.71 4.46 -40.76
CA GLY A 28 -9.19 5.81 -40.43
C GLY A 28 -10.62 6.01 -39.96
N HIS A 29 -10.77 6.32 -38.66
CA HIS A 29 -11.84 7.20 -38.20
C HIS A 29 -11.28 8.15 -37.13
N VAL A 30 -11.31 9.45 -37.44
CA VAL A 30 -10.88 10.56 -36.57
C VAL A 30 -12.09 11.00 -35.74
N PRO A 31 -12.08 10.88 -34.40
CA PRO A 31 -13.18 11.36 -33.57
C PRO A 31 -13.12 12.88 -33.39
N GLN A 32 -14.25 13.50 -33.68
CA GLN A 32 -14.53 14.91 -33.56
C GLN A 32 -14.68 15.30 -32.08
N ALA A 33 -14.02 16.38 -31.66
CA ALA A 33 -14.02 16.88 -30.29
C ALA A 33 -15.40 17.42 -29.85
N GLU A 34 -16.02 16.77 -28.87
CA GLU A 34 -17.22 17.26 -28.20
C GLU A 34 -16.89 18.33 -27.17
N LYS A 35 -17.56 19.47 -27.33
CA LYS A 35 -17.51 20.67 -26.50
C LYS A 35 -18.32 20.42 -25.22
N THR A 36 -17.66 20.02 -24.13
CA THR A 36 -18.33 19.90 -22.83
C THR A 36 -18.64 21.26 -22.22
N LYS A 37 -19.94 21.42 -21.97
CA LYS A 37 -20.67 22.55 -21.40
C LYS A 37 -20.16 22.85 -19.98
N SER A 38 -19.75 24.09 -19.75
CA SER A 38 -19.35 24.62 -18.44
C SER A 38 -20.49 24.45 -17.42
N ALA A 39 -20.24 23.69 -16.36
CA ALA A 39 -21.15 23.52 -15.24
C ALA A 39 -20.98 24.70 -14.27
N ASN A 40 -22.06 25.44 -14.03
CA ASN A 40 -22.15 26.46 -12.99
C ASN A 40 -21.90 25.84 -11.63
N PHE A 41 -20.80 26.21 -10.98
CA PHE A 41 -20.56 25.87 -9.58
C PHE A 41 -21.40 26.80 -8.67
N PRO A 42 -22.04 26.24 -7.64
CA PRO A 42 -22.76 27.03 -6.65
C PRO A 42 -21.80 27.94 -5.89
N ASN A 43 -22.19 29.21 -5.80
CA ASN A 43 -21.54 30.25 -5.02
C ASN A 43 -21.56 29.85 -3.54
N PHE A 44 -20.39 29.53 -2.97
CA PHE A 44 -20.26 29.22 -1.56
C PHE A 44 -20.30 30.53 -0.77
N GLU A 45 -21.41 30.77 -0.06
CA GLU A 45 -21.48 31.81 0.96
C GLU A 45 -20.49 31.49 2.07
N GLU A 46 -19.52 32.39 2.26
CA GLU A 46 -18.54 32.34 3.34
C GLU A 46 -19.24 32.61 4.68
N THR A 47 -19.64 31.54 5.37
CA THR A 47 -20.07 31.64 6.76
C THR A 47 -18.87 31.98 7.65
N PRO A 48 -18.99 32.93 8.60
CA PRO A 48 -17.89 33.33 9.48
C PRO A 48 -17.40 32.13 10.30
N VAL A 49 -16.15 31.75 10.08
CA VAL A 49 -15.49 30.66 10.80
C VAL A 49 -15.27 31.11 12.24
N VAL A 50 -16.19 30.70 13.12
CA VAL A 50 -15.99 30.77 14.57
C VAL A 50 -14.78 29.90 14.90
N MET A 51 -13.63 30.53 15.19
CA MET A 51 -12.44 29.87 15.75
C MET A 51 -12.73 29.46 17.20
N GLY A 52 -13.65 28.51 17.38
CA GLY A 52 -13.68 27.68 18.58
C GLY A 52 -12.36 26.90 18.61
N ASN A 53 -11.69 26.89 19.76
CA ASN A 53 -10.38 26.28 19.95
C ASN A 53 -10.38 24.86 19.34
N PRO A 54 -9.80 24.65 18.14
CA PRO A 54 -10.13 23.51 17.28
C PRO A 54 -9.37 22.25 17.68
N PHE A 55 -8.80 22.24 18.89
CA PHE A 55 -8.04 21.13 19.42
C PHE A 55 -8.93 20.42 20.44
N PRO A 56 -9.53 19.27 20.07
CA PRO A 56 -10.03 18.32 21.04
C PRO A 56 -8.95 18.10 22.12
N LYS A 57 -9.37 17.88 23.37
CA LYS A 57 -8.46 17.53 24.50
C LYS A 57 -7.80 16.14 24.33
N GLU A 58 -7.67 15.66 23.10
CA GLU A 58 -7.07 14.38 22.76
C GLU A 58 -5.57 14.44 23.01
N SER A 59 -5.03 13.35 23.57
CA SER A 59 -3.58 13.24 23.77
C SER A 59 -2.86 13.15 22.42
N LEU A 60 -1.57 13.45 22.41
CA LEU A 60 -0.74 13.31 21.21
C LEU A 60 -0.68 11.83 20.76
N GLU A 61 -0.72 10.90 21.71
CA GLU A 61 -0.83 9.46 21.46
C GLU A 61 -2.12 9.10 20.70
N ASP A 62 -3.26 9.66 21.12
CA ASP A 62 -4.55 9.43 20.44
C ASP A 62 -4.50 9.96 19.00
N GLN A 63 -3.93 11.15 18.80
CA GLN A 63 -3.76 11.73 17.46
C GLN A 63 -2.89 10.86 16.54
N MET A 64 -1.83 10.26 17.08
CA MET A 64 -0.97 9.31 16.35
C MET A 64 -1.69 8.00 16.05
N ASP A 65 -2.46 7.47 17.00
CA ASP A 65 -3.27 6.25 16.83
C ASP A 65 -4.31 6.43 15.72
N ASP A 66 -5.05 7.54 15.75
CA ASP A 66 -6.04 7.87 14.73
C ASP A 66 -5.40 8.11 13.36
N PHE A 67 -4.18 8.64 13.33
CA PHE A 67 -3.46 8.81 12.09
C PHE A 67 -3.06 7.47 11.49
N ILE A 68 -2.55 6.51 12.28
CA ILE A 68 -2.30 5.14 11.82
C ILE A 68 -3.59 4.47 11.35
N ALA A 69 -4.69 4.63 12.07
CA ALA A 69 -5.99 4.10 11.67
C ALA A 69 -6.41 4.65 10.29
N SER A 70 -6.22 5.96 10.08
CA SER A 70 -6.47 6.61 8.79
C SER A 70 -5.61 6.04 7.67
N LEU A 71 -4.31 5.80 7.91
CA LEU A 71 -3.42 5.15 6.94
C LEU A 71 -3.87 3.72 6.61
N LYS A 72 -4.24 2.94 7.62
CA LYS A 72 -4.70 1.56 7.44
C LYS A 72 -6.04 1.45 6.74
N ALA A 73 -6.87 2.49 6.76
CA ALA A 73 -8.15 2.50 6.04
C ALA A 73 -8.00 2.41 4.50
N PHE A 74 -6.82 2.67 3.95
CA PHE A 74 -6.51 2.46 2.52
C PHE A 74 -5.99 1.05 2.22
N ILE A 75 -5.85 0.21 3.24
CA ILE A 75 -5.20 -1.10 3.13
C ILE A 75 -6.23 -2.16 3.47
N THR A 76 -6.38 -3.14 2.59
CA THR A 76 -7.11 -4.38 2.87
C THR A 76 -6.15 -5.55 2.77
N TRP A 77 -6.55 -6.73 3.25
CA TRP A 77 -5.72 -7.92 3.06
C TRP A 77 -5.54 -8.33 1.60
N GLU A 78 -6.42 -7.84 0.72
CA GLU A 78 -6.41 -8.15 -0.72
C GLU A 78 -5.64 -7.12 -1.54
N ARG A 79 -5.72 -5.83 -1.15
CA ARG A 79 -5.11 -4.71 -1.89
C ARG A 79 -4.78 -3.49 -1.06
N PHE A 80 -3.85 -2.68 -1.60
CA PHE A 80 -3.64 -1.29 -1.23
C PHE A 80 -4.39 -0.40 -2.23
N ASP A 81 -5.30 0.44 -1.75
CA ASP A 81 -6.09 1.36 -2.58
C ASP A 81 -5.27 2.62 -2.92
N VAL A 82 -4.40 2.48 -3.92
CA VAL A 82 -3.44 3.52 -4.33
C VAL A 82 -4.16 4.80 -4.75
N GLU A 83 -5.22 4.69 -5.53
CA GLU A 83 -5.98 5.84 -6.05
C GLU A 83 -6.62 6.63 -4.91
N LYS A 84 -7.37 5.96 -4.01
CA LYS A 84 -7.99 6.62 -2.86
C LYS A 84 -6.95 7.25 -1.93
N PHE A 85 -5.81 6.56 -1.74
CA PHE A 85 -4.72 7.09 -0.93
C PHE A 85 -4.09 8.33 -1.56
N GLN A 86 -3.79 8.33 -2.86
CA GLN A 86 -3.24 9.48 -3.57
C GLN A 86 -4.15 10.71 -3.48
N LEU A 87 -5.46 10.52 -3.65
CA LEU A 87 -6.46 11.59 -3.48
C LEU A 87 -6.47 12.19 -2.07
N SER A 88 -6.05 11.42 -1.06
CA SER A 88 -6.03 11.83 0.35
C SER A 88 -4.64 12.25 0.85
N ALA A 89 -3.59 12.05 0.05
CA ALA A 89 -2.19 12.13 0.50
C ALA A 89 -1.81 13.52 1.01
N ASP A 90 -2.29 14.58 0.35
CA ASP A 90 -2.00 15.97 0.75
C ASP A 90 -2.68 16.34 2.08
N ASN A 91 -3.91 15.87 2.31
CA ASN A 91 -4.60 16.07 3.59
C ASN A 91 -3.88 15.31 4.72
N LEU A 92 -3.52 14.04 4.47
CA LEU A 92 -2.72 13.25 5.41
C LEU A 92 -1.38 13.92 5.72
N ARG A 93 -0.71 14.52 4.73
CA ARG A 93 0.54 15.26 4.94
C ARG A 93 0.35 16.45 5.88
N LYS A 94 -0.66 17.29 5.63
CA LYS A 94 -0.98 18.43 6.50
C LYS A 94 -1.24 17.97 7.94
N ARG A 95 -2.03 16.91 8.12
CA ARG A 95 -2.29 16.34 9.46
C ARG A 95 -1.03 15.79 10.12
N PHE A 96 -0.16 15.13 9.36
CA PHE A 96 1.11 14.63 9.89
C PHE A 96 2.07 15.76 10.28
N ASP A 97 2.11 16.85 9.51
CA ASP A 97 2.91 18.03 9.84
C ASP A 97 2.41 18.69 11.14
N LEU A 98 1.09 18.77 11.37
CA LEU A 98 0.53 19.23 12.65
C LEU A 98 0.97 18.35 13.84
N ILE A 99 0.95 17.02 13.69
CA ILE A 99 1.44 16.09 14.72
C ILE A 99 2.93 16.34 15.01
N ARG A 100 3.73 16.55 13.95
CA ARG A 100 5.16 16.84 14.07
C ARG A 100 5.41 18.16 14.80
N ASP A 101 4.65 19.20 14.49
CA ASP A 101 4.78 20.51 15.15
C ASP A 101 4.39 20.41 16.63
N PHE A 102 3.35 19.64 16.95
CA PHE A 102 2.93 19.40 18.34
C PHE A 102 3.98 18.65 19.17
N ILE A 103 4.72 17.72 18.54
CA ILE A 103 5.84 17.03 19.18
C ILE A 103 6.96 17.98 19.58
N GLN A 104 7.22 19.03 18.79
CA GLN A 104 8.29 20.00 19.10
C GLN A 104 8.02 20.80 20.38
N ILE A 105 6.74 20.98 20.72
CA ILE A 105 6.31 21.75 21.91
C ILE A 105 5.91 20.87 23.10
N THR A 106 5.81 19.55 22.90
CA THR A 106 5.36 18.60 23.93
C THR A 106 6.53 17.78 24.48
N ALA A 107 6.78 17.87 25.79
CA ALA A 107 7.87 17.15 26.44
C ALA A 107 7.62 15.63 26.61
N HIS A 108 6.36 15.20 26.60
CA HIS A 108 5.96 13.81 26.81
C HIS A 108 5.31 13.24 25.56
N PHE A 109 6.04 12.38 24.85
CA PHE A 109 5.52 11.57 23.76
C PHE A 109 6.34 10.29 23.63
N SER A 110 5.83 9.31 22.89
CA SER A 110 6.57 8.09 22.54
C SER A 110 7.37 8.28 21.24
N PRO A 111 8.72 8.40 21.27
CA PRO A 111 9.50 8.57 20.04
C PRO A 111 9.38 7.38 19.09
N ARG A 112 9.20 6.19 19.65
CA ARG A 112 9.01 4.94 18.90
C ARG A 112 7.72 4.96 18.08
N GLN A 113 6.61 5.40 18.68
CA GLN A 113 5.32 5.49 18.00
C GLN A 113 5.38 6.54 16.88
N PHE A 114 5.96 7.71 17.16
CA PHE A 114 6.14 8.74 16.13
C PHE A 114 6.99 8.25 14.95
N PHE A 115 8.12 7.58 15.21
CA PHE A 115 8.94 6.99 14.16
C PHE A 115 8.18 5.97 13.31
N TYR A 116 7.33 5.16 13.94
CA TYR A 116 6.47 4.22 13.24
C TYR A 116 5.42 4.92 12.37
N VAL A 117 4.76 5.97 12.90
CA VAL A 117 3.81 6.82 12.17
C VAL A 117 4.45 7.41 10.92
N GLU A 118 5.60 8.06 11.09
CA GLU A 118 6.33 8.68 10.00
C GLU A 118 6.76 7.65 8.94
N SER A 119 7.33 6.54 9.40
CA SER A 119 7.81 5.48 8.52
C SER A 119 6.68 4.82 7.72
N SER A 120 5.51 4.63 8.34
CA SER A 120 4.33 4.06 7.69
C SER A 120 3.80 4.99 6.60
N PHE A 121 3.67 6.29 6.90
CA PHE A 121 3.23 7.27 5.93
C PHE A 121 4.19 7.38 4.74
N LYS A 122 5.49 7.53 5.01
CA LYS A 122 6.55 7.56 3.98
C LYS A 122 6.55 6.28 3.14
N MET A 123 6.31 5.12 3.75
CA MET A 123 6.23 3.85 3.04
C MET A 123 5.05 3.82 2.07
N MET A 124 3.86 4.29 2.48
CA MET A 124 2.69 4.32 1.62
C MET A 124 2.85 5.28 0.44
N ILE A 125 3.41 6.49 0.66
CA ILE A 125 3.73 7.45 -0.42
C ILE A 125 4.65 6.80 -1.45
N LYS A 126 5.80 6.29 -1.03
CA LYS A 126 6.76 5.63 -1.93
C LYS A 126 6.16 4.44 -2.66
N SER A 127 5.31 3.66 -1.97
CA SER A 127 4.68 2.49 -2.57
C SER A 127 3.65 2.88 -3.62
N ALA A 128 2.87 3.95 -3.38
CA ALA A 128 1.93 4.50 -4.34
C ALA A 128 2.66 5.00 -5.61
N GLU A 129 3.77 5.72 -5.45
CA GLU A 129 4.60 6.18 -6.56
C GLU A 129 5.15 5.01 -7.40
N ILE A 130 5.69 3.98 -6.74
CA ILE A 130 6.20 2.80 -7.43
C ILE A 130 5.08 2.06 -8.17
N ILE A 131 3.92 1.87 -7.54
CA ILE A 131 2.80 1.17 -8.18
C ILE A 131 2.30 1.98 -9.38
N ASP A 132 2.06 3.28 -9.25
CA ASP A 132 1.60 4.12 -10.38
C ASP A 132 2.60 4.10 -11.55
N ALA A 133 3.89 4.19 -11.25
CA ALA A 133 4.95 4.14 -12.26
C ALA A 133 4.98 2.81 -13.02
N PHE A 134 4.69 1.68 -12.37
CA PHE A 134 4.80 0.35 -12.98
C PHE A 134 3.48 -0.28 -13.44
N MET A 135 2.34 0.22 -12.97
CA MET A 135 1.01 -0.35 -13.25
C MET A 135 0.59 -0.22 -14.71
N LYS A 136 1.14 0.75 -15.45
CA LYS A 136 0.85 0.98 -16.88
C LYS A 136 1.67 0.09 -17.82
N HIS A 137 2.54 -0.76 -17.28
CA HIS A 137 3.40 -1.62 -18.09
C HIS A 137 2.96 -3.09 -18.05
N ASP A 138 2.88 -3.72 -19.22
CA ASP A 138 2.34 -5.08 -19.37
C ASP A 138 3.37 -6.21 -19.21
N THR A 139 4.54 -5.93 -18.63
CA THR A 139 5.55 -7.00 -18.44
C THR A 139 5.40 -7.69 -17.09
N LEU A 140 5.69 -8.99 -17.06
CA LEU A 140 5.57 -9.80 -15.84
C LEU A 140 6.44 -9.27 -14.69
N ILE A 141 7.63 -8.72 -14.98
CA ILE A 141 8.50 -8.18 -13.93
C ILE A 141 7.92 -6.91 -13.29
N HIS A 142 7.25 -6.04 -14.07
CA HIS A 142 6.56 -4.87 -13.52
C HIS A 142 5.41 -5.28 -12.61
N MET A 143 4.59 -6.24 -13.04
CA MET A 143 3.52 -6.80 -12.21
C MET A 143 4.05 -7.40 -10.90
N LEU A 144 5.14 -8.16 -10.95
CA LEU A 144 5.77 -8.73 -9.76
C LEU A 144 6.27 -7.65 -8.78
N ILE A 145 6.86 -6.56 -9.30
CA ILE A 145 7.28 -5.42 -8.48
C ILE A 145 6.07 -4.81 -7.77
N CYS A 146 5.00 -4.50 -8.51
CA CYS A 146 3.77 -3.94 -7.93
C CYS A 146 3.19 -4.84 -6.84
N LYS A 147 3.15 -6.16 -7.07
CA LYS A 147 2.63 -7.14 -6.10
C LYS A 147 3.45 -7.22 -4.81
N VAL A 148 4.78 -7.22 -4.91
CA VAL A 148 5.65 -7.23 -3.73
C VAL A 148 5.56 -5.91 -2.96
N VAL A 149 5.50 -4.77 -3.66
CA VAL A 149 5.33 -3.44 -3.05
C VAL A 149 3.99 -3.35 -2.33
N GLN A 150 2.91 -3.82 -2.95
CA GLN A 150 1.60 -3.91 -2.32
C GLN A 150 1.66 -4.74 -1.03
N LEU A 151 2.29 -5.92 -1.07
CA LEU A 151 2.43 -6.79 0.10
C LEU A 151 3.20 -6.11 1.25
N ASN A 152 4.27 -5.36 0.94
CA ASN A 152 5.00 -4.57 1.94
C ASN A 152 4.10 -3.57 2.67
N VAL A 153 3.18 -2.91 1.96
CA VAL A 153 2.18 -2.01 2.58
C VAL A 153 1.16 -2.80 3.38
N GLN A 154 0.69 -3.95 2.87
CA GLN A 154 -0.28 -4.79 3.56
C GLN A 154 0.22 -5.30 4.91
N PHE A 155 1.52 -5.50 5.08
CA PHE A 155 2.10 -5.85 6.37
C PHE A 155 1.89 -4.82 7.46
N LEU A 156 1.59 -3.56 7.13
CA LEU A 156 1.22 -2.55 8.13
C LEU A 156 -0.01 -2.97 8.95
N GLN A 157 -0.91 -3.78 8.38
CA GLN A 157 -2.08 -4.32 9.09
C GLN A 157 -1.71 -5.29 10.23
N LEU A 158 -0.51 -5.87 10.19
CA LEU A 158 -0.03 -6.83 11.20
C LEU A 158 0.71 -6.16 12.37
N TYR A 159 0.80 -4.83 12.37
CA TYR A 159 1.32 -4.05 13.48
C TYR A 159 0.18 -3.36 14.23
N ASN A 160 0.32 -3.06 15.51
CA ASN A 160 -0.56 -2.15 16.23
C ASN A 160 -0.18 -0.68 15.95
N SER A 161 -0.88 0.28 16.56
CA SER A 161 -0.61 1.71 16.38
C SER A 161 0.74 2.19 16.93
N LYS A 162 1.35 1.40 17.83
CA LYS A 162 2.68 1.64 18.41
C LYS A 162 3.83 1.05 17.59
N GLY A 163 3.52 0.40 16.46
CA GLY A 163 4.52 -0.24 15.60
C GLY A 163 5.03 -1.58 16.13
N GLU A 164 4.26 -2.23 17.01
CA GLU A 164 4.55 -3.59 17.50
C GLU A 164 3.75 -4.61 16.72
N VAL A 165 4.29 -5.80 16.56
CA VAL A 165 3.59 -6.89 15.85
C VAL A 165 2.38 -7.34 16.66
N ASP A 166 1.18 -7.25 16.07
CA ASP A 166 -0.06 -7.66 16.70
C ASP A 166 -0.38 -9.13 16.40
N ILE A 167 0.19 -10.01 17.21
CA ILE A 167 -0.03 -11.46 17.18
C ILE A 167 -1.44 -11.87 17.66
N SER A 168 -2.22 -10.94 18.22
CA SER A 168 -3.61 -11.20 18.62
C SER A 168 -4.61 -11.07 17.46
N LEU A 169 -4.17 -10.50 16.33
CA LEU A 169 -5.00 -10.30 15.16
C LEU A 169 -5.59 -11.64 14.65
N PRO A 170 -6.92 -11.75 14.46
CA PRO A 170 -7.54 -12.95 13.94
C PRO A 170 -6.94 -13.38 12.59
N GLY A 171 -6.47 -14.62 12.54
CA GLY A 171 -5.86 -15.20 11.33
C GLY A 171 -4.38 -14.88 11.13
N TYR A 172 -3.72 -14.15 12.04
CA TYR A 172 -2.30 -13.77 11.96
C TYR A 172 -1.38 -14.87 11.40
N ALA A 173 -1.39 -16.06 12.01
CA ALA A 173 -0.51 -17.17 11.61
C ALA A 173 -0.74 -17.63 10.16
N ARG A 174 -2.00 -17.64 9.71
CA ARG A 174 -2.36 -17.94 8.32
C ARG A 174 -1.81 -16.88 7.39
N LEU A 175 -2.01 -15.61 7.72
CA LEU A 175 -1.54 -14.47 6.92
C LEU A 175 -0.02 -14.52 6.72
N VAL A 176 0.75 -14.74 7.79
CA VAL A 176 2.22 -14.87 7.73
C VAL A 176 2.65 -16.04 6.83
N THR A 177 2.00 -17.20 6.97
CA THR A 177 2.30 -18.40 6.18
C THR A 177 1.98 -18.20 4.69
N GLU A 178 0.82 -17.62 4.38
CA GLU A 178 0.41 -17.28 3.02
C GLU A 178 1.37 -16.27 2.38
N SER A 179 1.77 -15.23 3.12
CA SER A 179 2.74 -14.25 2.65
C SER A 179 4.12 -14.86 2.38
N LYS A 180 4.58 -15.79 3.22
CA LYS A 180 5.83 -16.53 2.97
C LYS A 180 5.77 -17.34 1.68
N SER A 181 4.67 -18.07 1.49
CA SER A 181 4.45 -18.89 0.30
C SER A 181 4.41 -18.05 -0.97
N VAL A 182 3.64 -16.96 -0.96
CA VAL A 182 3.50 -16.09 -2.15
C VAL A 182 4.82 -15.40 -2.51
N LEU A 183 5.62 -14.99 -1.52
CA LEU A 183 6.94 -14.43 -1.74
C LEU A 183 7.90 -15.46 -2.36
N GLY A 184 7.87 -16.71 -1.92
CA GLY A 184 8.65 -17.79 -2.51
C GLY A 184 8.27 -18.02 -3.97
N PHE A 185 6.97 -18.07 -4.24
CA PHE A 185 6.43 -18.22 -5.59
C PHE A 185 6.84 -17.08 -6.52
N TRP A 186 6.65 -15.81 -6.13
CA TRP A 186 7.04 -14.65 -6.92
C TRP A 186 8.54 -14.59 -7.20
N LYS A 187 9.38 -15.03 -6.24
CA LYS A 187 10.82 -15.17 -6.46
C LYS A 187 11.16 -16.24 -7.49
N GLY A 188 10.45 -17.37 -7.46
CA GLY A 188 10.56 -18.42 -8.48
C GLY A 188 10.25 -17.88 -9.88
N ILE A 189 9.12 -17.18 -10.04
CA ILE A 189 8.75 -16.55 -11.32
C ILE A 189 9.82 -15.56 -11.77
N SER A 190 10.27 -14.68 -10.87
CA SER A 190 11.27 -13.68 -11.26
C SER A 190 12.59 -14.33 -11.68
N ASN A 191 12.99 -15.47 -11.10
CA ASN A 191 14.21 -16.17 -11.48
C ASN A 191 14.15 -16.77 -12.90
N VAL A 192 12.98 -17.25 -13.36
CA VAL A 192 12.84 -17.89 -14.68
C VAL A 192 12.64 -16.91 -15.84
N LEU A 193 12.31 -15.65 -15.55
CA LEU A 193 12.20 -14.60 -16.58
C LEU A 193 13.55 -14.39 -17.29
N ARG A 194 13.63 -14.69 -18.59
CA ARG A 194 14.81 -14.40 -19.41
C ARG A 194 14.83 -12.92 -19.77
N ASN A 195 16.01 -12.31 -19.85
CA ASN A 195 16.21 -10.93 -20.32
C ASN A 195 15.50 -9.83 -19.49
N LYS A 196 15.57 -9.92 -18.17
CA LYS A 196 15.08 -8.85 -17.28
C LYS A 196 16.03 -7.64 -17.33
N PRO A 197 15.51 -6.40 -17.49
CA PRO A 197 16.33 -5.21 -17.28
C PRO A 197 16.99 -5.23 -15.89
N PRO A 198 18.31 -4.92 -15.77
CA PRO A 198 19.03 -5.00 -14.50
C PRO A 198 18.43 -4.13 -13.39
N ASN A 199 17.97 -2.92 -13.73
CA ASN A 199 17.32 -1.98 -12.81
C ASN A 199 16.02 -2.56 -12.21
N LEU A 200 15.16 -3.16 -13.02
CA LEU A 200 13.91 -3.78 -12.56
C LEU A 200 14.20 -5.01 -11.70
N SER A 201 15.22 -5.80 -12.07
CA SER A 201 15.66 -6.94 -11.27
C SER A 201 16.13 -6.51 -9.89
N MET A 202 16.94 -5.45 -9.82
CA MET A 202 17.43 -4.89 -8.57
C MET A 202 16.28 -4.35 -7.70
N LEU A 203 15.34 -3.61 -8.29
CA LEU A 203 14.18 -3.10 -7.58
C LEU A 203 13.30 -4.23 -7.03
N PHE A 204 13.03 -5.26 -7.83
CA PHE A 204 12.30 -6.44 -7.37
C PHE A 204 13.02 -7.12 -6.20
N ILE A 205 14.34 -7.36 -6.31
CA ILE A 205 15.13 -7.99 -5.25
C ILE A 205 15.08 -7.16 -3.97
N HIS A 206 15.19 -5.84 -4.07
CA HIS A 206 15.12 -4.94 -2.93
C HIS A 206 13.76 -5.03 -2.21
N GLN A 207 12.65 -4.89 -2.95
CA GLN A 207 11.30 -4.96 -2.38
C GLN A 207 10.99 -6.36 -1.82
N HIS A 208 11.47 -7.41 -2.48
CA HIS A 208 11.28 -8.80 -2.06
C HIS A 208 12.04 -9.09 -0.76
N THR A 209 13.28 -8.62 -0.66
CA THR A 209 14.11 -8.77 0.55
C THR A 209 13.46 -8.07 1.73
N LYS A 210 12.95 -6.84 1.53
CA LYS A 210 12.19 -6.13 2.56
C LYS A 210 10.99 -6.95 3.04
N ALA A 211 10.16 -7.44 2.13
CA ALA A 211 8.97 -8.22 2.46
C ALA A 211 9.32 -9.53 3.19
N ARG A 212 10.36 -10.23 2.72
CA ARG A 212 10.85 -11.47 3.34
C ARG A 212 11.34 -11.23 4.76
N ASN A 213 12.10 -10.16 4.99
CA ASN A 213 12.61 -9.84 6.32
C ASN A 213 11.46 -9.51 7.29
N THR A 214 10.43 -8.81 6.82
CA THR A 214 9.21 -8.54 7.59
C THR A 214 8.48 -9.84 7.97
N VAL A 215 8.33 -10.79 7.05
CA VAL A 215 7.75 -12.11 7.35
C VAL A 215 8.60 -12.88 8.38
N LEU A 216 9.93 -12.88 8.26
CA LEU A 216 10.80 -13.54 9.23
C LEU A 216 10.64 -12.95 10.64
N LEU A 217 10.52 -11.62 10.76
CA LEU A 217 10.23 -10.96 12.03
C LEU A 217 8.92 -11.45 12.63
N PHE A 218 7.87 -11.58 11.83
CA PHE A 218 6.57 -12.09 12.26
C PHE A 218 6.64 -13.54 12.76
N GLU A 219 7.41 -14.40 12.08
CA GLU A 219 7.63 -15.78 12.52
C GLU A 219 8.32 -15.83 13.89
N ILE A 220 9.35 -15.00 14.10
CA ILE A 220 10.09 -14.92 15.37
C ILE A 220 9.15 -14.48 16.51
N CYS A 221 8.36 -13.40 16.30
CA CYS A 221 7.41 -12.92 17.31
C CYS A 221 6.35 -13.99 17.66
N SER A 222 5.89 -14.77 16.67
CA SER A 222 4.92 -15.85 16.90
C SER A 222 5.50 -16.98 17.74
N GLN A 223 6.79 -17.31 17.58
CA GLN A 223 7.45 -18.36 18.35
C GLN A 223 7.66 -17.97 19.82
N GLN A 224 8.05 -16.72 20.09
CA GLN A 224 8.27 -16.23 21.46
C GLN A 224 7.01 -16.28 22.34
N LYS A 225 5.82 -16.13 21.75
CA LYS A 225 4.54 -16.22 22.49
C LYS A 225 4.20 -17.65 22.92
N LYS A 226 4.70 -18.67 22.22
CA LYS A 226 4.39 -20.09 22.53
C LYS A 226 5.20 -20.64 23.71
N THR A 227 6.28 -19.96 24.07
CA THR A 227 7.19 -20.34 25.17
C THR A 227 6.85 -19.68 26.50
N GLN A 228 5.88 -18.76 26.52
CA GLN A 228 5.36 -18.11 27.72
C GLN A 228 4.06 -18.81 28.14
#